data_AF-A0A962RJG2-F1
#
_entry.id   AF-A0A962RJG2-F1
#
_cell.length_a   1.000
_cell.length_b   1.000
_cell.length_c   1.000
_cell.angle_alpha   90.00
_cell.angle_beta   90.00
_cell.angle_gamma   90.00
#
_symmetry.space_group_name_H-M   'P 1'
#
loop_
_entity.id
_entity.type
_entity.pdbx_description
1 polymer ?
#
loop_
_entity_poly.entity_id
_entity_poly.type
_entity_poly.pdbx_seq_one_letter_code
_entity_poly.pdbx_strand_id
1 'polypeptide(L)'
;MSDSQAYVRPSEPIGGSAAWRGDQLDARSDWHWQVGDDAFDGNGEPGPALRALAREISTALTAGPGVALLHGFPIDEPGVDERFLRFTGLLGTHVVQNRTSGLIRHIRDNGGSRVESPARLNFHTDRADLVALLTLSMAAEGGVSRIVSAVEIHDTLLRERPDLLQVLYEPFHRSSVG
;
A
#
# COMPACT_ATOMS: atom_id res chain seq x y z
N MET A 1 0.91 -20.73 25.25
CA MET A 1 0.01 -21.53 24.38
C MET A 1 -1.25 -20.71 24.24
N SER A 2 -1.39 -19.98 23.13
CA SER A 2 -2.54 -19.12 22.83
C SER A 2 -3.03 -19.57 21.46
N ASP A 3 -4.33 -19.83 21.39
CA ASP A 3 -5.05 -20.48 20.29
C ASP A 3 -4.53 -20.06 18.90
N SER A 4 -4.01 -21.05 18.17
CA SER A 4 -3.85 -20.93 16.73
C SER A 4 -5.25 -20.90 16.14
N GLN A 5 -5.79 -19.71 15.89
CA GLN A 5 -6.91 -19.56 14.99
C GLN A 5 -6.43 -20.10 13.64
N ALA A 6 -6.80 -21.34 13.31
CA ALA A 6 -6.48 -21.93 12.03
C ALA A 6 -7.12 -21.03 10.97
N TYR A 7 -6.29 -20.46 10.09
CA TYR A 7 -6.81 -19.68 8.97
C TYR A 7 -7.66 -20.62 8.11
N VAL A 8 -8.96 -20.35 8.04
CA VAL A 8 -9.88 -21.14 7.22
C VAL A 8 -9.62 -20.75 5.77
N ARG A 9 -9.12 -21.72 4.98
CA ARG A 9 -8.95 -21.55 3.54
C ARG A 9 -10.33 -21.43 2.86
N PRO A 10 -10.60 -20.36 2.09
CA PRO A 10 -11.77 -20.30 1.24
C PRO A 10 -11.80 -21.49 0.26
N SER A 11 -12.94 -22.17 0.17
CA SER A 11 -13.15 -23.25 -0.81
C SER A 11 -13.60 -22.72 -2.18
N GLU A 12 -13.95 -21.44 -2.24
CA GLU A 12 -14.40 -20.73 -3.44
C GLU A 12 -13.49 -19.53 -3.70
N PRO A 13 -13.45 -19.01 -4.95
CA PRO A 13 -12.74 -17.78 -5.25
C PRO A 13 -13.18 -16.65 -4.33
N ILE A 14 -12.23 -15.87 -3.83
CA ILE A 14 -12.50 -14.66 -3.06
C ILE A 14 -13.15 -13.60 -3.98
N GLY A 15 -12.60 -13.45 -5.20
CA GLY A 15 -13.17 -12.60 -6.24
C GLY A 15 -13.30 -11.12 -5.86
N GLY A 16 -14.32 -10.48 -6.43
CA GLY A 16 -14.63 -9.08 -6.18
C GLY A 16 -13.65 -8.09 -6.80
N SER A 17 -13.79 -6.81 -6.43
CA SER A 17 -13.03 -5.69 -7.02
C SER A 17 -11.52 -5.79 -6.80
N ALA A 18 -11.07 -6.52 -5.79
CA ALA A 18 -9.65 -6.72 -5.49
C ALA A 18 -9.03 -7.87 -6.31
N ALA A 19 -9.81 -8.72 -6.99
CA ALA A 19 -9.31 -9.76 -7.88
C ALA A 19 -9.02 -9.18 -9.27
N TRP A 20 -7.77 -8.79 -9.52
CA TRP A 20 -7.34 -8.23 -10.80
C TRP A 20 -5.95 -8.68 -11.22
N ARG A 21 -5.77 -8.77 -12.53
CA ARG A 21 -4.47 -8.84 -13.22
C ARG A 21 -4.02 -7.44 -13.63
N GLY A 22 -2.75 -7.30 -14.01
CA GLY A 22 -2.16 -6.00 -14.33
C GLY A 22 -2.88 -5.26 -15.46
N ASP A 23 -3.21 -5.96 -16.54
CA ASP A 23 -4.00 -5.44 -17.66
C ASP A 23 -5.42 -5.02 -17.27
N GLN A 24 -6.03 -5.77 -16.35
CA GLN A 24 -7.37 -5.45 -15.84
C GLN A 24 -7.37 -4.23 -14.92
N LEU A 25 -6.33 -4.06 -14.09
CA LEU A 25 -6.18 -2.87 -13.25
C LEU A 25 -5.84 -1.63 -14.10
N ASP A 26 -4.97 -1.78 -15.10
CA ASP A 26 -4.58 -0.69 -16.01
C ASP A 26 -5.78 -0.12 -16.80
N ALA A 27 -6.74 -0.98 -17.14
CA ALA A 27 -7.97 -0.56 -17.81
C ALA A 27 -8.98 0.16 -16.88
N ARG A 28 -8.72 0.24 -15.57
CA ARG A 28 -9.64 0.83 -14.57
C ARG A 28 -9.22 2.24 -14.20
N SER A 29 -10.20 3.08 -13.86
CA SER A 29 -9.99 4.43 -13.35
C SER A 29 -10.30 4.59 -11.86
N ASP A 30 -10.91 3.60 -11.22
CA ASP A 30 -11.38 3.64 -9.82
C ASP A 30 -10.26 3.46 -8.77
N TRP A 31 -9.01 3.68 -9.19
CA TRP A 31 -7.83 3.73 -8.35
C TRP A 31 -6.95 4.95 -8.65
N HIS A 32 -7.30 5.80 -9.63
CA HIS A 32 -6.60 7.05 -9.92
C HIS A 32 -7.35 8.24 -9.32
N TRP A 33 -6.61 9.10 -8.63
CA TRP A 33 -7.16 10.23 -7.90
C TRP A 33 -6.33 11.47 -8.16
N GLN A 34 -6.97 12.64 -8.16
CA GLN A 34 -6.32 13.92 -8.38
C GLN A 34 -6.55 14.82 -7.17
N VAL A 35 -5.46 15.36 -6.62
CA VAL A 35 -5.49 16.42 -5.62
C VAL A 35 -5.80 17.74 -6.32
N GLY A 36 -6.74 18.51 -5.76
CA GLY A 36 -7.05 19.87 -6.21
C GLY A 36 -6.10 20.92 -5.61
N ASP A 37 -6.04 22.10 -6.23
CA ASP A 37 -5.11 23.17 -5.86
C ASP A 37 -5.33 23.74 -4.44
N ASP A 38 -6.53 23.55 -3.86
CA ASP A 38 -6.93 24.01 -2.53
C ASP A 38 -6.99 22.86 -1.49
N ALA A 39 -6.26 21.77 -1.75
CA ALA A 39 -6.29 20.58 -0.91
C ALA A 39 -5.86 20.83 0.55
N PHE A 40 -5.01 21.82 0.77
CA PHE A 40 -4.55 22.24 2.09
C PHE A 40 -4.77 23.74 2.29
N ASP A 41 -5.06 24.14 3.52
CA ASP A 41 -5.12 25.56 3.89
C ASP A 41 -3.72 26.14 4.17
N GLY A 42 -3.67 27.44 4.51
CA GLY A 42 -2.39 28.13 4.81
C GLY A 42 -1.62 27.59 6.02
N ASN A 43 -2.24 26.72 6.84
CA ASN A 43 -1.59 26.02 7.95
C ASN A 43 -1.23 24.57 7.59
N GLY A 44 -1.46 24.14 6.34
CA GLY A 44 -1.26 22.76 5.91
C GLY A 44 -2.35 21.81 6.38
N GLU A 45 -3.51 22.29 6.85
CA GLU A 45 -4.63 21.43 7.23
C GLU A 45 -5.39 20.93 6.00
N PRO A 46 -5.79 19.65 5.96
CA PRO A 46 -6.62 19.14 4.87
C PRO A 46 -7.96 19.89 4.76
N GLY A 47 -8.22 20.45 3.58
CA GLY A 47 -9.47 21.11 3.25
C GLY A 47 -10.64 20.14 3.05
N PRO A 48 -11.89 20.65 2.88
CA PRO A 48 -13.07 19.81 2.70
C PRO A 48 -12.99 18.87 1.50
N ALA A 49 -12.42 19.33 0.37
CA ALA A 49 -12.25 18.54 -0.83
C ALA A 49 -11.29 17.36 -0.62
N LEU A 50 -10.12 17.60 -0.01
CA LEU A 50 -9.16 16.53 0.29
C LEU A 50 -9.73 15.51 1.28
N ARG A 51 -10.54 15.95 2.26
CA ARG A 51 -11.24 15.05 3.19
C ARG A 51 -12.31 14.21 2.52
N ALA A 52 -13.01 14.74 1.51
CA ALA A 52 -13.94 13.97 0.70
C ALA A 52 -13.19 12.93 -0.13
N LEU A 53 -12.11 13.34 -0.80
CA LEU A 53 -11.25 12.46 -1.57
C LEU A 53 -10.66 11.33 -0.72
N ALA A 54 -10.23 11.62 0.52
CA ALA A 54 -9.73 10.61 1.45
C ALA A 54 -10.78 9.53 1.78
N ARG A 55 -12.08 9.89 1.87
CA ARG A 55 -13.16 8.90 2.09
C ARG A 55 -13.37 8.00 0.88
N GLU A 56 -13.29 8.57 -0.33
CA GLU A 56 -13.40 7.81 -1.57
C GLU A 56 -12.21 6.85 -1.73
N ILE A 57 -10.99 7.35 -1.48
CA ILE A 57 -9.76 6.55 -1.45
C ILE A 57 -9.88 5.42 -0.41
N SER A 58 -10.36 5.71 0.80
CA SER A 58 -10.56 4.70 1.84
C SER A 58 -11.52 3.59 1.38
N THR A 59 -12.57 3.94 0.63
CA THR A 59 -13.50 2.96 0.04
C THR A 59 -12.82 2.14 -1.06
N ALA A 60 -12.04 2.75 -1.94
CA ALA A 60 -11.29 2.04 -2.98
C ALA A 60 -10.26 1.06 -2.39
N LEU A 61 -9.64 1.42 -1.26
CA LEU A 61 -8.68 0.57 -0.56
C LEU A 61 -9.33 -0.59 0.20
N THR A 62 -10.53 -0.42 0.74
CA THR A 62 -11.17 -1.41 1.62
C THR A 62 -12.24 -2.27 0.93
N ALA A 63 -12.92 -1.72 -0.07
CA ALA A 63 -14.00 -2.38 -0.81
C ALA A 63 -13.81 -2.36 -2.34
N GLY A 64 -12.75 -1.71 -2.82
CA GLY A 64 -12.43 -1.57 -4.24
C GLY A 64 -11.22 -2.42 -4.65
N PRO A 65 -10.34 -1.91 -5.53
CA PRO A 65 -9.17 -2.65 -6.01
C PRO A 65 -8.09 -2.87 -4.94
N GLY A 66 -8.16 -2.23 -3.77
CA GLY A 66 -7.14 -2.36 -2.74
C GLY A 66 -5.88 -1.53 -3.00
N VAL A 67 -5.94 -0.60 -3.97
CA VAL A 67 -4.85 0.31 -4.34
C VAL A 67 -5.41 1.67 -4.72
N ALA A 68 -4.62 2.72 -4.47
CA ALA A 68 -4.89 4.07 -4.91
C ALA A 68 -3.60 4.76 -5.38
N LEU A 69 -3.65 5.46 -6.51
CA LEU A 69 -2.62 6.34 -7.03
C LEU A 69 -3.15 7.77 -7.01
N LEU A 70 -2.51 8.60 -6.19
CA LEU A 70 -2.87 10.00 -6.02
C LEU A 70 -1.87 10.90 -6.76
N HIS A 71 -2.38 11.73 -7.67
CA HIS A 71 -1.61 12.70 -8.44
C HIS A 71 -1.81 14.12 -7.92
N GLY A 72 -0.81 14.99 -8.13
CA GLY A 72 -0.90 16.42 -7.79
C GLY A 72 -0.70 16.77 -6.32
N PHE A 73 -0.13 15.87 -5.52
CA PHE A 73 0.21 16.21 -4.13
C PHE A 73 1.26 17.35 -4.08
N PRO A 74 1.08 18.40 -3.25
CA PRO A 74 1.95 19.58 -3.25
C PRO A 74 3.29 19.29 -2.57
N ILE A 75 4.21 18.67 -3.33
CA ILE A 75 5.53 18.25 -2.83
C ILE A 75 6.57 19.37 -2.77
N ASP A 76 6.41 20.42 -3.59
CA ASP A 76 7.35 21.54 -3.67
C ASP A 76 7.11 22.63 -2.61
N GLU A 77 6.05 22.47 -1.82
CA GLU A 77 5.69 23.40 -0.75
C GLU A 77 6.40 23.05 0.58
N PRO A 78 6.69 24.04 1.44
CA PRO A 78 7.24 23.78 2.77
C PRO A 78 6.31 22.91 3.63
N GLY A 79 6.83 21.92 4.36
CA GLY A 79 6.02 21.07 5.25
C GLY A 79 5.38 19.84 4.56
N VAL A 80 5.95 19.37 3.44
CA VAL A 80 5.45 18.19 2.70
C VAL A 80 5.26 16.95 3.59
N ASP A 81 6.22 16.65 4.47
CA ASP A 81 6.14 15.51 5.40
C ASP A 81 4.92 15.62 6.33
N GLU A 82 4.66 16.83 6.84
CA GLU A 82 3.52 17.10 7.73
C GLU A 82 2.20 17.01 6.97
N ARG A 83 2.10 17.58 5.77
CA ARG A 83 0.92 17.43 4.90
C ARG A 83 0.67 15.97 4.56
N PHE A 84 1.72 15.20 4.27
CA PHE A 84 1.59 13.78 3.97
C PHE A 84 1.08 12.99 5.17
N LEU A 85 1.59 13.27 6.37
CA LEU A 85 1.06 12.71 7.62
C LEU A 85 -0.40 13.11 7.85
N ARG A 86 -0.75 14.39 7.68
CA ARG A 86 -2.13 14.88 7.86
C ARG A 86 -3.09 14.21 6.89
N PHE A 87 -2.72 14.07 5.62
CA PHE A 87 -3.53 13.39 4.62
C PHE A 87 -3.68 11.89 4.94
N THR A 88 -2.57 11.18 5.17
CA THR A 88 -2.62 9.74 5.49
C THR A 88 -3.30 9.45 6.82
N GLY A 89 -3.28 10.40 7.76
CA GLY A 89 -4.06 10.36 9.00
C GLY A 89 -5.58 10.42 8.79
N LEU A 90 -6.06 10.86 7.62
CA LEU A 90 -7.46 10.74 7.23
C LEU A 90 -7.82 9.32 6.77
N LEU A 91 -6.82 8.51 6.39
CA LEU A 91 -7.00 7.15 5.88
C LEU A 91 -6.89 6.10 7.00
N GLY A 92 -6.27 6.45 8.13
CA GLY A 92 -6.12 5.56 9.28
C GLY A 92 -5.16 6.09 10.34
N THR A 93 -4.83 5.24 11.31
CA THR A 93 -3.91 5.57 12.40
C THR A 93 -2.49 5.17 12.01
N HIS A 94 -1.53 6.09 12.09
CA HIS A 94 -0.13 5.76 11.81
C HIS A 94 0.43 4.77 12.83
N VAL A 95 1.23 3.82 12.34
CA VAL A 95 2.02 2.90 13.15
C VAL A 95 3.50 3.19 12.99
N VAL A 96 4.27 3.01 14.06
CA VAL A 96 5.73 3.22 14.03
C VAL A 96 6.37 2.16 13.13
N GLN A 97 7.06 2.61 12.08
CA GLN A 97 7.61 1.70 11.05
C GLN A 97 8.88 0.97 11.51
N ASN A 98 9.72 1.66 12.28
CA ASN A 98 10.88 1.09 12.96
C ASN A 98 11.26 1.99 14.14
N ARG A 99 12.12 1.50 15.04
CA ARG A 99 12.50 2.22 16.29
C ARG A 99 13.27 3.52 16.05
N THR A 100 13.73 3.80 14.83
CA THR A 100 14.71 4.85 14.54
C THR A 100 14.16 5.97 13.62
N SER A 101 13.24 5.67 12.70
CA SER A 101 12.73 6.62 11.70
C SER A 101 11.42 7.31 12.11
N GLY A 102 10.71 6.81 13.14
CA GLY A 102 9.42 7.38 13.52
C GLY A 102 8.29 7.01 12.54
N LEU A 103 7.40 7.96 12.26
CA LEU A 103 6.20 7.75 11.42
C LEU A 103 6.47 7.83 9.90
N ILE A 104 7.49 8.59 9.50
CA ILE A 104 7.94 8.71 8.11
C ILE A 104 9.33 8.09 7.96
N ARG A 105 9.54 7.39 6.85
CA ARG A 105 10.86 6.98 6.41
C ARG A 105 11.14 7.54 5.03
N HIS A 106 12.21 8.33 4.92
CA HIS A 106 12.74 8.77 3.63
C HIS A 106 13.47 7.61 2.95
N ILE A 107 12.95 7.16 1.81
CA ILE A 107 13.55 6.08 1.03
C ILE A 107 14.39 6.70 -0.09
N ARG A 108 15.69 6.43 -0.08
CA ARG A 108 16.64 6.89 -1.09
C ARG A 108 17.79 5.91 -1.22
N ASP A 109 18.34 5.78 -2.42
CA ASP A 109 19.60 5.07 -2.60
C ASP A 109 20.72 5.85 -1.92
N ASN A 110 21.32 5.25 -0.90
CA ASN A 110 22.47 5.80 -0.17
C ASN A 110 23.61 4.78 -0.09
N GLY A 111 23.57 3.72 -0.91
CA GLY A 111 24.49 2.58 -0.83
C GLY A 111 24.21 1.64 0.35
N GLY A 112 23.03 1.77 0.97
CA GLY A 112 22.58 0.96 2.10
C GLY A 112 22.07 -0.42 1.68
N SER A 113 21.22 -1.01 2.52
CA SER A 113 20.64 -2.34 2.26
C SER A 113 19.14 -2.27 1.99
N ARG A 114 18.63 -3.27 1.28
CA ARG A 114 17.18 -3.43 0.98
C ARG A 114 16.61 -2.20 0.27
N VAL A 115 15.73 -1.46 0.94
CA VAL A 115 15.01 -0.30 0.39
C VAL A 115 15.92 0.90 0.13
N GLU A 116 17.12 0.91 0.70
CA GLU A 116 18.13 1.97 0.48
C GLU A 116 19.20 1.57 -0.53
N SER A 117 18.89 0.57 -1.37
CA SER A 117 19.76 0.06 -2.42
C SER A 117 18.99 -0.01 -3.74
N PRO A 118 19.68 -0.05 -4.91
CA PRO A 118 19.02 -0.20 -6.20
C PRO A 118 18.53 -1.63 -6.46
N ALA A 119 18.76 -2.56 -5.52
CA ALA A 119 18.37 -3.95 -5.68
C ALA A 119 16.85 -4.11 -5.72
N ARG A 120 16.37 -5.00 -6.60
CA ARG A 120 14.94 -5.32 -6.69
C ARG A 120 14.43 -5.91 -5.38
N LEU A 121 13.33 -5.35 -4.87
CA LEU A 121 12.61 -5.91 -3.73
C LEU A 121 11.71 -7.06 -4.17
N ASN A 122 11.70 -8.12 -3.38
CA ASN A 122 10.71 -9.20 -3.52
C ASN A 122 9.33 -8.70 -3.10
N PHE A 123 8.28 -9.32 -3.63
CA PHE A 123 6.91 -9.04 -3.17
C PHE A 123 6.76 -9.39 -1.68
N HIS A 124 6.12 -8.49 -0.95
CA HIS A 124 5.85 -8.63 0.48
C HIS A 124 4.64 -7.78 0.85
N THR A 125 4.07 -8.04 2.02
CA THR A 125 3.18 -7.12 2.72
C THR A 125 3.88 -6.59 3.96
N ASP A 126 3.56 -5.36 4.35
CA ASP A 126 4.05 -4.78 5.59
C ASP A 126 3.17 -5.15 6.79
N ARG A 127 3.67 -4.88 8.00
CA ARG A 127 2.91 -5.06 9.24
C ARG A 127 1.97 -3.87 9.50
N ALA A 128 1.16 -3.54 8.52
CA ALA A 128 0.15 -2.49 8.57
C ALA A 128 -0.98 -2.84 7.60
N ASP A 129 -2.18 -2.32 7.85
CA ASP A 129 -3.32 -2.48 6.94
C ASP A 129 -3.13 -1.68 5.64
N LEU A 130 -2.38 -0.58 5.72
CA LEU A 130 -2.11 0.32 4.60
C LEU A 130 -0.65 0.78 4.61
N VAL A 131 -0.07 0.86 3.41
CA VAL A 131 1.23 1.47 3.14
C VAL A 131 1.03 2.64 2.20
N ALA A 132 1.52 3.82 2.59
CA ALA A 132 1.47 5.03 1.76
C ALA A 132 2.90 5.43 1.37
N LEU A 133 3.11 5.71 0.09
CA LEU A 133 4.38 6.18 -0.47
C LEU A 133 4.16 7.51 -1.17
N LEU A 134 5.04 8.48 -0.90
CA LEU A 134 5.05 9.77 -1.59
C LEU A 134 6.36 9.91 -2.36
N THR A 135 6.26 10.14 -3.67
CA THR A 135 7.43 10.38 -4.50
C THR A 135 7.79 11.86 -4.45
N LEU A 136 8.93 12.18 -3.81
CA LEU A 136 9.46 13.56 -3.76
C LEU A 136 10.35 13.89 -4.96
N SER A 137 10.99 12.88 -5.55
CA SER A 137 11.81 13.00 -6.75
C SER A 137 11.85 11.68 -7.49
N MET A 138 11.79 11.74 -8.81
CA MET A 138 11.91 10.55 -9.66
C MET A 138 13.35 10.06 -9.69
N ALA A 139 13.54 8.74 -9.65
CA ALA A 139 14.86 8.15 -9.86
C ALA A 139 15.35 8.42 -11.30
N ALA A 140 16.65 8.64 -11.46
CA ALA A 140 17.25 8.83 -12.79
C ALA A 140 17.13 7.58 -13.67
N GLU A 141 17.22 6.39 -13.05
CA GLU A 141 16.98 5.09 -13.66
C GLU A 141 16.30 4.18 -12.63
N GLY A 142 15.42 3.29 -13.08
CA GLY A 142 14.73 2.35 -12.19
C GLY A 142 13.66 3.03 -11.32
N GLY A 143 13.63 2.71 -10.02
CA GLY A 143 12.63 3.25 -9.08
C GLY A 143 11.19 2.77 -9.33
N VAL A 144 11.01 1.69 -10.09
CA VAL A 144 9.68 1.18 -10.47
C VAL A 144 9.05 0.42 -9.32
N SER A 145 7.94 0.95 -8.79
CA SER A 145 7.06 0.24 -7.88
C SER A 145 6.24 -0.81 -8.62
N ARG A 146 6.13 -2.01 -8.04
CA ARG A 146 5.32 -3.10 -8.58
C ARG A 146 4.33 -3.56 -7.52
N ILE A 147 3.10 -3.77 -7.93
CA ILE A 147 2.01 -4.25 -7.10
C ILE A 147 1.39 -5.50 -7.74
N VAL A 148 0.82 -6.35 -6.90
CA VAL A 148 0.09 -7.56 -7.32
C VAL A 148 -1.11 -7.75 -6.41
N SER A 149 -2.19 -8.30 -6.95
CA SER A 149 -3.35 -8.68 -6.14
C SER A 149 -3.10 -10.03 -5.46
N ALA A 150 -3.08 -10.02 -4.11
CA ALA A 150 -3.07 -11.26 -3.34
C ALA A 150 -4.35 -12.09 -3.55
N VAL A 151 -5.48 -11.43 -3.83
CA VAL A 151 -6.77 -12.06 -4.12
C VAL A 151 -6.72 -12.82 -5.45
N GLU A 152 -6.22 -12.21 -6.53
CA GLU A 152 -6.09 -12.91 -7.82
C GLU A 152 -5.02 -14.02 -7.76
N ILE A 153 -3.96 -13.85 -6.95
CA ILE A 153 -2.99 -14.93 -6.69
C ILE A 153 -3.68 -16.10 -5.99
N HIS A 154 -4.45 -15.83 -4.93
CA HIS A 154 -5.23 -16.86 -4.24
C HIS A 154 -6.16 -17.60 -5.20
N ASP A 155 -6.98 -16.88 -5.97
CA ASP A 155 -7.99 -17.47 -6.84
C ASP A 155 -7.35 -18.24 -8.02
N THR A 156 -6.21 -17.77 -8.52
CA THR A 156 -5.41 -18.51 -9.51
C THR A 156 -4.89 -19.81 -8.93
N LEU A 157 -4.31 -19.79 -7.72
CA LEU A 157 -3.83 -21.01 -7.07
C LEU A 157 -4.98 -21.96 -6.73
N LEU A 158 -6.15 -21.46 -6.33
CA LEU A 158 -7.32 -22.30 -6.08
C LEU A 158 -7.73 -23.08 -7.33
N ARG A 159 -7.71 -22.44 -8.51
CA ARG A 159 -8.07 -23.06 -9.80
C ARG A 159 -6.98 -24.00 -10.32
N GLU A 160 -5.71 -23.58 -10.24
CA GLU A 160 -4.62 -24.23 -10.99
C GLU A 160 -3.77 -25.16 -10.12
N ARG A 161 -3.56 -24.82 -8.84
CA ARG A 161 -2.66 -25.52 -7.90
C ARG A 161 -3.23 -25.52 -6.46
N PRO A 162 -4.42 -26.09 -6.23
CA PRO A 162 -5.04 -26.12 -4.91
C PRO A 162 -4.19 -26.85 -3.86
N ASP A 163 -3.30 -27.75 -4.31
CA ASP A 163 -2.30 -28.42 -3.49
C ASP A 163 -1.29 -27.43 -2.89
N LEU A 164 -0.80 -26.46 -3.68
CA LEU A 164 0.09 -25.41 -3.18
C LEU A 164 -0.65 -24.37 -2.35
N LEU A 165 -1.89 -24.04 -2.73
CA LEU A 165 -2.72 -23.14 -1.94
C LEU A 165 -2.93 -23.68 -0.52
N GLN A 166 -3.16 -24.99 -0.39
CA GLN A 166 -3.29 -25.62 0.92
C GLN A 166 -2.08 -25.36 1.81
N VAL A 167 -0.87 -25.53 1.26
CA VAL A 167 0.38 -25.30 1.98
C VAL A 167 0.47 -23.84 2.46
N LEU A 168 0.01 -22.86 1.69
CA LEU A 168 0.04 -21.44 2.08
C LEU A 168 -0.87 -21.09 3.29
N TYR A 169 -1.87 -21.93 3.58
CA TYR A 169 -2.74 -21.77 4.76
C TYR A 169 -2.25 -22.54 5.99
N GLU A 170 -1.17 -23.32 5.87
CA GLU A 170 -0.55 -23.98 7.00
C GLU A 170 0.23 -22.97 7.87
N PRO A 171 0.48 -23.28 9.16
CA PRO A 171 1.30 -22.42 10.01
C PRO A 171 2.74 -22.29 9.47
N PHE A 172 3.16 -21.07 9.16
CA PHE A 172 4.57 -20.77 8.85
C PHE A 172 5.29 -20.17 10.05
N HIS A 173 6.46 -20.72 10.37
CA HIS A 173 7.35 -20.14 11.36
C HIS A 173 8.18 -19.02 10.73
N ARG A 174 8.00 -17.79 11.24
CA ARG A 174 8.86 -16.65 10.92
C ARG A 174 9.85 -16.40 12.05
N SER A 175 11.14 -16.25 11.74
CA SER A 175 12.11 -15.78 12.73
C SER A 175 11.85 -14.31 13.03
N SER A 176 11.71 -13.95 14.30
CA SER A 176 11.44 -12.57 14.75
C SER A 176 12.66 -11.65 14.71
N VAL A 177 13.74 -12.03 14.02
CA VAL A 177 14.97 -11.24 13.99
C VAL A 177 14.76 -10.06 13.04
N GLY A 178 14.34 -8.94 13.63
CA GLY A 178 14.13 -7.65 13.00
C GLY A 178 13.81 -6.61 14.07
#